data_AF-A0A6L6QLQ9-F1
#
_entry.id   AF-A0A6L6QLQ9-F1
#
_cell.length_a   1.000
_cell.length_b   1.000
_cell.length_c   1.000
_cell.angle_alpha   90.00
_cell.angle_beta   90.00
_cell.angle_gamma   90.00
#
_symmetry.space_group_name_H-M   'P 1'
#
loop_
_entity.id
_entity.type
_entity.pdbx_description
1 polymer ?
#
loop_
_entity_poly.entity_id
_entity_poly.type
_entity_poly.pdbx_seq_one_letter_code
_entity_poly.pdbx_strand_id
1 'polypeptide(L)'
;MGGISFIRLLAGLILAAWAHAVFCADAPSAPERAAAEAHVLLLNSYGPGRVGIDSVTEAFVNRLHASGIPLEHIHVEYLHLNQPNADLVAQARRALLMAQYGGQRVDILLALQQPALNFAFDQLAELAPSAPLLTDSQPLSKQMAVNKRPIFHYPIVPDVGATVKEAMQLMPRTRRIVIPGGVSEADRAFQRQAEVDLAPWLRQLQVEFLQNMSWAEQMRYIANLTPDAVVVTGMFNRDRDGYTLPTIDAARDTMRAANVPVFSLFDTVVGEGAVGGAVRNLQQSGVELADHVMAILAGKQLAAAALTEVPAGPVQSMYDWRQLERWKIDPSLLPAASFVNRPPSLWQAYRGAMLGAIAIIALLAGLVLVLLSHWRRSA
;
A
#
# COMPACT_ATOMS: atom_id res chain seq x y z
N MET A 1 -71.75 -16.03 -2.53
CA MET A 1 -70.66 -16.49 -1.63
C MET A 1 -69.41 -16.72 -2.48
N GLY A 2 -68.29 -16.11 -2.10
CA GLY A 2 -67.01 -16.25 -2.81
C GLY A 2 -66.21 -14.95 -2.90
N GLY A 3 -66.21 -14.13 -1.84
CA GLY A 3 -65.35 -12.96 -1.76
C GLY A 3 -63.88 -13.40 -1.75
N ILE A 4 -63.19 -13.23 -2.87
CA ILE A 4 -61.74 -13.39 -2.93
C ILE A 4 -61.18 -12.24 -2.09
N SER A 5 -60.74 -12.58 -0.88
CA SER A 5 -60.16 -11.64 0.07
C SER A 5 -59.05 -10.85 -0.60
N PHE A 6 -59.13 -9.52 -0.50
CA PHE A 6 -58.15 -8.54 -0.98
C PHE A 6 -56.70 -8.90 -0.56
N ILE A 7 -56.56 -9.66 0.53
CA ILE A 7 -55.30 -10.20 1.06
C ILE A 7 -54.64 -11.23 0.11
N ARG A 8 -55.42 -12.04 -0.62
CA ARG A 8 -54.88 -13.02 -1.57
C ARG A 8 -54.37 -12.39 -2.86
N LEU A 9 -54.95 -11.25 -3.26
CA LEU A 9 -54.50 -10.48 -4.42
C LEU A 9 -53.22 -9.69 -4.10
N LEU A 10 -53.10 -9.18 -2.88
CA LEU A 10 -51.89 -8.51 -2.38
C LEU A 10 -50.72 -9.50 -2.19
N ALA A 11 -50.98 -10.71 -1.70
CA ALA A 11 -49.96 -11.75 -1.54
C ALA A 11 -49.38 -12.23 -2.89
N GLY A 12 -50.21 -12.31 -3.94
CA GLY A 12 -49.76 -12.64 -5.30
C GLY A 12 -48.87 -11.56 -5.93
N LEU A 13 -49.17 -10.28 -5.69
CA LEU A 13 -48.36 -9.16 -6.17
C LEU A 13 -47.01 -9.04 -5.45
N ILE A 14 -46.96 -9.37 -4.15
CA ILE A 14 -45.71 -9.37 -3.37
C ILE A 14 -44.80 -10.55 -3.78
N LEU A 15 -45.37 -11.73 -4.09
CA LEU A 15 -44.62 -12.87 -4.63
C LEU A 15 -44.11 -12.63 -6.06
N ALA A 16 -44.86 -11.92 -6.91
CA ALA A 16 -44.39 -11.50 -8.24
C ALA A 16 -43.29 -10.42 -8.15
N ALA A 17 -43.38 -9.50 -7.19
CA ALA A 17 -42.33 -8.50 -6.93
C ALA A 17 -41.04 -9.11 -6.37
N TRP A 18 -41.14 -10.15 -5.53
CA TRP A 18 -39.98 -10.93 -5.08
C TRP A 18 -39.37 -11.78 -6.20
N ALA A 19 -40.18 -12.35 -7.11
CA ALA A 19 -39.68 -13.10 -8.26
C ALA A 19 -38.98 -12.21 -9.30
N HIS A 20 -39.38 -10.94 -9.46
CA HIS A 20 -38.65 -9.97 -10.29
C HIS A 20 -37.43 -9.36 -9.61
N ALA A 21 -37.44 -9.19 -8.28
CA ALA A 21 -36.27 -8.70 -7.55
C ALA A 21 -35.13 -9.73 -7.45
N VAL A 22 -35.43 -11.04 -7.52
CA VAL A 22 -34.42 -12.11 -7.49
C VAL A 22 -33.88 -12.45 -8.90
N PHE A 23 -34.59 -12.10 -9.97
CA PHE A 23 -34.15 -12.38 -11.36
C PHE A 23 -33.44 -11.20 -12.05
N CYS A 24 -33.38 -10.04 -11.41
CA CYS A 24 -32.51 -8.90 -11.80
C CYS A 24 -31.25 -8.83 -10.91
N ALA A 25 -30.65 -9.97 -10.59
CA ALA A 25 -29.21 -9.96 -10.34
C ALA A 25 -28.57 -9.73 -11.72
N ASP A 26 -28.12 -8.50 -11.98
CA ASP A 26 -27.45 -8.12 -13.23
C ASP A 26 -26.41 -9.18 -13.59
N ALA A 27 -26.67 -9.94 -14.65
CA ALA A 27 -25.66 -10.81 -15.22
C ALA A 27 -24.48 -9.91 -15.62
N PRO A 28 -23.24 -10.22 -15.20
CA PRO A 28 -22.10 -9.38 -15.50
C PRO A 28 -22.03 -9.15 -17.02
N SER A 29 -21.75 -7.91 -17.39
CA SER A 29 -21.68 -7.50 -18.79
C SER A 29 -20.66 -8.37 -19.55
N ALA A 30 -20.79 -8.54 -20.88
CA ALA A 30 -19.85 -9.35 -21.67
C ALA A 30 -18.35 -9.00 -21.45
N PRO A 31 -17.97 -7.71 -21.27
CA PRO A 31 -16.61 -7.34 -20.88
C PRO A 31 -16.21 -7.81 -19.47
N GLU A 32 -17.15 -7.79 -18.51
CA GLU A 32 -16.90 -8.28 -17.14
C GLU A 32 -16.78 -9.81 -17.08
N ARG A 33 -17.54 -10.54 -17.90
CA ARG A 33 -17.33 -11.99 -18.08
C ARG A 33 -15.98 -12.31 -18.71
N ALA A 34 -15.57 -11.56 -19.73
CA ALA A 34 -14.27 -11.73 -20.37
C ALA A 34 -13.10 -11.43 -19.40
N ALA A 35 -13.28 -10.46 -18.49
CA ALA A 35 -12.31 -10.19 -17.44
C ALA A 35 -12.25 -11.30 -16.37
N ALA A 36 -13.38 -11.93 -16.04
CA ALA A 36 -13.43 -13.03 -15.07
C ALA A 36 -12.75 -14.33 -15.57
N GLU A 37 -12.63 -14.51 -16.89
CA GLU A 37 -11.89 -15.65 -17.48
C GLU A 37 -10.43 -15.31 -17.83
N ALA A 38 -9.96 -14.10 -17.51
CA ALA A 38 -8.63 -13.65 -17.92
C ALA A 38 -7.51 -14.35 -17.14
N HIS A 39 -6.42 -14.67 -17.84
CA HIS A 39 -5.19 -15.19 -17.24
C HIS A 39 -4.19 -14.07 -16.99
N VAL A 40 -3.76 -13.95 -15.74
CA VAL A 40 -2.86 -12.90 -15.26
C VAL A 40 -1.53 -13.56 -14.87
N LEU A 41 -0.42 -13.06 -15.42
CA LEU A 41 0.93 -13.49 -15.02
C LEU A 41 1.67 -12.35 -14.33
N LEU A 42 2.00 -12.51 -13.05
CA LEU A 42 2.76 -11.57 -12.25
C LEU A 42 4.20 -12.06 -12.08
N LEU A 43 5.16 -11.24 -12.53
CA LEU A 43 6.59 -11.48 -12.37
C LEU A 43 7.15 -10.57 -11.26
N ASN A 44 7.54 -11.18 -10.15
CA ASN A 44 8.24 -10.52 -9.06
C ASN A 44 9.76 -10.58 -9.28
N SER A 45 10.45 -9.46 -9.08
CA SER A 45 11.91 -9.39 -9.24
C SER A 45 12.68 -10.26 -8.24
N TYR A 46 12.21 -10.35 -7.00
CA TYR A 46 12.92 -11.00 -5.90
C TYR A 46 12.17 -12.24 -5.39
N GLY A 47 12.76 -12.96 -4.44
CA GLY A 47 12.10 -14.11 -3.80
C GLY A 47 11.07 -13.71 -2.73
N PRO A 48 10.20 -14.66 -2.31
CA PRO A 48 9.26 -14.46 -1.20
C PRO A 48 9.97 -14.25 0.14
N GLY A 49 9.25 -13.74 1.14
CA GLY A 49 9.78 -13.46 2.49
C GLY A 49 10.23 -12.00 2.66
N ARG A 50 9.97 -11.15 1.65
CA ARG A 50 10.19 -9.70 1.72
C ARG A 50 8.84 -9.05 1.94
N VAL A 51 8.59 -8.61 3.18
CA VAL A 51 7.29 -8.07 3.64
C VAL A 51 6.63 -7.11 2.63
N GLY A 52 7.38 -6.18 2.04
CA GLY A 52 6.82 -5.25 1.06
C GLY A 52 6.34 -5.92 -0.23
N ILE A 53 7.09 -6.88 -0.76
CA ILE A 53 6.72 -7.65 -1.97
C ILE A 53 5.54 -8.56 -1.67
N ASP A 54 5.62 -9.26 -0.54
CA ASP A 54 4.59 -10.19 -0.12
C ASP A 54 3.26 -9.43 0.12
N SER A 55 3.32 -8.24 0.73
CA SER A 55 2.14 -7.39 0.95
C SER A 55 1.49 -6.92 -0.35
N VAL A 56 2.26 -6.42 -1.32
CA VAL A 56 1.73 -6.01 -2.63
C VAL A 56 1.14 -7.21 -3.36
N THR A 57 1.87 -8.34 -3.39
CA THR A 57 1.47 -9.55 -4.12
C THR A 57 0.21 -10.17 -3.52
N GLU A 58 0.14 -10.31 -2.20
CA GLU A 58 -1.04 -10.87 -1.52
C GLU A 58 -2.27 -9.99 -1.75
N ALA A 59 -2.15 -8.68 -1.58
CA ALA A 59 -3.25 -7.76 -1.80
C ALA A 59 -3.74 -7.78 -3.25
N PHE A 60 -2.82 -7.84 -4.21
CA PHE A 60 -3.10 -7.96 -5.63
C PHE A 60 -3.89 -9.25 -5.95
N VAL A 61 -3.37 -10.41 -5.53
CA VAL A 61 -4.03 -11.71 -5.78
C VAL A 61 -5.41 -11.75 -5.14
N ASN A 62 -5.52 -11.34 -3.86
CA ASN A 62 -6.78 -11.31 -3.15
C ASN A 62 -7.81 -10.41 -3.84
N ARG A 63 -7.38 -9.24 -4.34
CA ARG A 63 -8.27 -8.30 -5.02
C ARG A 63 -8.74 -8.83 -6.37
N LEU A 64 -7.87 -9.44 -7.17
CA LEU A 64 -8.28 -10.07 -8.44
C LEU A 64 -9.25 -11.22 -8.20
N HIS A 65 -8.97 -12.07 -7.22
CA HIS A 65 -9.84 -13.19 -6.86
C HIS A 65 -11.21 -12.70 -6.37
N ALA A 66 -11.24 -11.70 -5.50
CA ALA A 66 -12.48 -11.07 -5.04
C ALA A 66 -13.27 -10.39 -6.18
N SER A 67 -12.60 -10.06 -7.30
CA SER A 67 -13.20 -9.47 -8.50
C SER A 67 -13.68 -10.52 -9.51
N GLY A 68 -13.54 -11.81 -9.21
CA GLY A 68 -14.09 -12.91 -9.99
C GLY A 68 -13.09 -13.69 -10.86
N ILE A 69 -11.79 -13.35 -10.83
CA ILE A 69 -10.76 -14.16 -11.53
C ILE A 69 -10.44 -15.40 -10.67
N PRO A 70 -10.56 -16.64 -11.21
CA PRO A 70 -10.17 -17.85 -10.49
C PRO A 70 -8.70 -17.83 -10.06
N LEU A 71 -8.38 -18.41 -8.90
CA LEU A 71 -6.98 -18.49 -8.44
C LEU A 71 -6.10 -19.25 -9.43
N GLU A 72 -6.65 -20.23 -10.13
CA GLU A 72 -5.98 -21.00 -11.17
C GLU A 72 -5.56 -20.17 -12.39
N HIS A 73 -6.15 -18.98 -12.56
CA HIS A 73 -5.83 -18.04 -13.65
C HIS A 73 -4.91 -16.90 -13.18
N ILE A 74 -4.54 -16.86 -11.90
CA ILE A 74 -3.64 -15.86 -11.33
C ILE A 74 -2.30 -16.54 -11.05
N HIS A 75 -1.33 -16.31 -11.93
CA HIS A 75 0.00 -16.90 -11.85
C HIS A 75 0.98 -15.90 -11.25
N VAL A 76 1.73 -16.33 -10.22
CA VAL A 76 2.74 -15.51 -9.56
C VAL A 76 4.08 -16.21 -9.63
N GLU A 77 5.06 -15.55 -10.26
CA GLU A 77 6.40 -16.07 -10.46
C GLU A 77 7.44 -15.19 -9.78
N TYR A 78 8.28 -15.80 -8.95
CA TYR A 78 9.36 -15.11 -8.25
C TYR A 78 10.67 -15.36 -8.99
N LEU A 79 11.24 -14.32 -9.62
CA LEU A 79 12.39 -14.45 -10.50
C LEU A 79 13.74 -14.52 -9.77
N HIS A 80 13.79 -14.21 -8.47
CA HIS A 80 15.01 -14.29 -7.65
C HIS A 80 16.24 -13.58 -8.27
N LEU A 81 16.03 -12.43 -8.92
CA LEU A 81 17.04 -11.71 -9.71
C LEU A 81 18.04 -10.90 -8.86
N ASN A 82 17.93 -10.95 -7.52
CA ASN A 82 18.89 -10.36 -6.59
C ASN A 82 19.99 -11.33 -6.15
N GLN A 83 20.02 -12.56 -6.68
CA GLN A 83 21.03 -13.55 -6.33
C GLN A 83 22.34 -13.30 -7.11
N PRO A 84 23.52 -13.55 -6.52
CA PRO A 84 24.81 -13.39 -7.21
C PRO A 84 24.94 -14.21 -8.50
N ASN A 85 24.20 -15.30 -8.63
CA ASN A 85 24.19 -16.19 -9.79
C ASN A 85 22.97 -15.99 -10.71
N ALA A 86 22.21 -14.89 -10.57
CA ALA A 86 20.99 -14.64 -11.35
C ALA A 86 21.22 -14.77 -12.87
N ASP A 87 22.32 -14.22 -13.38
CA ASP A 87 22.66 -14.27 -14.80
C ASP A 87 22.93 -15.70 -15.30
N LEU A 88 23.57 -16.54 -14.47
CA LEU A 88 23.87 -17.94 -14.82
C LEU A 88 22.60 -18.77 -14.98
N VAL A 89 21.54 -18.44 -14.22
CA VAL A 89 20.28 -19.18 -14.24
C VAL A 89 19.21 -18.53 -15.12
N ALA A 90 19.49 -17.37 -15.72
CA ALA A 90 18.51 -16.61 -16.51
C ALA A 90 17.94 -17.44 -17.67
N GLN A 91 18.79 -18.16 -18.42
CA GLN A 91 18.35 -19.01 -19.54
C GLN A 91 17.53 -20.22 -19.08
N ALA A 92 17.92 -20.86 -17.97
CA ALA A 92 17.15 -21.96 -17.40
C ALA A 92 15.77 -21.49 -16.93
N ARG A 93 15.72 -20.31 -16.31
CA ARG A 93 14.48 -19.66 -15.86
C ARG A 93 13.59 -19.28 -17.04
N ARG A 94 14.17 -18.72 -18.11
CA ARG A 94 13.46 -18.47 -19.37
C ARG A 94 12.86 -19.76 -19.92
N ALA A 95 13.65 -20.83 -20.02
CA ALA A 95 13.18 -22.11 -20.55
C ALA A 95 12.01 -22.68 -19.74
N LEU A 96 12.07 -22.59 -18.40
CA LEU A 96 10.99 -23.01 -17.51
C LEU A 96 9.71 -22.19 -17.75
N LEU A 97 9.81 -20.86 -17.75
CA LEU A 97 8.65 -19.98 -17.93
C LEU A 97 8.04 -20.12 -19.33
N MET A 98 8.86 -20.32 -20.37
CA MET A 98 8.35 -20.59 -21.72
C MET A 98 7.67 -21.96 -21.80
N ALA A 99 8.17 -22.98 -21.09
CA ALA A 99 7.52 -24.28 -21.03
C ALA A 99 6.18 -24.24 -20.27
N GLN A 100 6.10 -23.41 -19.22
CA GLN A 100 4.87 -23.24 -18.44
C GLN A 100 3.83 -22.40 -19.19
N TYR A 101 4.23 -21.26 -19.76
CA TYR A 101 3.30 -20.22 -20.21
C TYR A 101 3.32 -19.95 -21.72
N GLY A 102 4.35 -20.41 -22.45
CA GLY A 102 4.54 -20.07 -23.88
C GLY A 102 3.44 -20.55 -24.82
N GLY A 103 2.69 -21.59 -24.44
CA GLY A 103 1.50 -22.07 -25.16
C GLY A 103 0.18 -21.79 -24.45
N GLN A 104 0.21 -21.14 -23.28
CA GLN A 104 -0.97 -20.82 -22.50
C GLN A 104 -1.50 -19.44 -22.86
N ARG A 105 -2.78 -19.22 -22.55
CA ARG A 105 -3.37 -17.89 -22.63
C ARG A 105 -2.81 -17.05 -21.47
N VAL A 106 -2.27 -15.88 -21.79
CA VAL A 106 -1.91 -14.83 -20.82
C VAL A 106 -2.49 -13.55 -21.38
N ASP A 107 -3.52 -13.01 -20.72
CA ASP A 107 -4.24 -11.83 -21.17
C ASP A 107 -3.56 -10.53 -20.70
N ILE A 108 -2.78 -10.59 -19.62
CA ILE A 108 -1.98 -9.46 -19.14
C ILE A 108 -0.73 -9.95 -18.39
N LEU A 109 0.39 -9.27 -18.63
CA LEU A 109 1.65 -9.48 -17.93
C LEU A 109 1.87 -8.35 -16.93
N LEU A 110 2.30 -8.70 -15.72
CA LEU A 110 2.80 -7.74 -14.74
C LEU A 110 4.27 -8.01 -14.49
N ALA A 111 5.08 -6.96 -14.48
CA ALA A 111 6.48 -7.03 -14.13
C ALA A 111 6.76 -6.02 -13.02
N LEU A 112 6.93 -6.51 -11.80
CA LEU A 112 7.17 -5.65 -10.64
C LEU A 112 8.67 -5.46 -10.41
N GLN A 113 9.06 -4.19 -10.37
CA GLN A 113 10.40 -3.66 -10.21
C GLN A 113 11.30 -3.89 -11.44
N GLN A 114 12.32 -3.03 -11.57
CA GLN A 114 13.16 -2.95 -12.76
C GLN A 114 13.77 -4.30 -13.20
N PRO A 115 14.27 -5.18 -12.30
CA PRO A 115 14.83 -6.45 -12.73
C PRO A 115 13.84 -7.35 -13.47
N ALA A 116 12.60 -7.46 -13.00
CA ALA A 116 11.56 -8.27 -13.65
C ALA A 116 11.15 -7.67 -14.99
N LEU A 117 11.07 -6.34 -15.10
CA LEU A 117 10.77 -5.67 -16.36
C LEU A 117 11.87 -5.93 -17.40
N ASN A 118 13.14 -5.80 -17.01
CA ASN A 118 14.26 -6.11 -17.88
C ASN A 118 14.22 -7.58 -18.32
N PHE A 119 13.97 -8.51 -17.38
CA PHE A 119 13.84 -9.92 -17.72
C PHE A 119 12.66 -10.19 -18.68
N ALA A 120 11.53 -9.53 -18.48
CA ALA A 120 10.37 -9.64 -19.36
C ALA A 120 10.68 -9.16 -20.78
N PHE A 121 11.43 -8.07 -20.93
CA PHE A 121 11.82 -7.55 -22.23
C PHE A 121 12.94 -8.32 -22.92
N ASP A 122 13.94 -8.76 -22.17
CA ASP A 122 15.16 -9.32 -22.76
C ASP A 122 15.06 -10.84 -22.92
N GLN A 123 14.39 -11.53 -21.99
CA GLN A 123 14.32 -13.00 -21.96
C GLN A 123 12.95 -13.53 -22.37
N LEU A 124 11.87 -12.79 -22.11
CA LEU A 124 10.49 -13.22 -22.35
C LEU A 124 9.77 -12.39 -23.44
N ALA A 125 10.51 -11.76 -24.36
CA ALA A 125 9.92 -10.95 -25.44
C ALA A 125 8.85 -11.69 -26.28
N GLU A 126 9.01 -13.00 -26.43
CA GLU A 126 8.12 -13.90 -27.18
C GLU A 126 6.91 -14.37 -26.37
N LEU A 127 6.92 -14.18 -25.05
CA LEU A 127 5.84 -14.62 -24.17
C LEU A 127 4.67 -13.63 -24.24
N ALA A 128 3.52 -14.11 -24.71
CA ALA A 128 2.28 -13.34 -24.82
C ALA A 128 2.50 -11.94 -25.46
N PRO A 129 3.01 -11.88 -26.71
CA PRO A 129 3.52 -10.64 -27.31
C PRO A 129 2.44 -9.58 -27.54
N SER A 130 1.16 -9.99 -27.60
CA SER A 130 0.01 -9.09 -27.75
C SER A 130 -0.60 -8.66 -26.40
N ALA A 131 -0.24 -9.30 -25.30
CA ALA A 131 -0.79 -8.97 -23.99
C ALA A 131 -0.21 -7.63 -23.49
N PRO A 132 -1.04 -6.71 -22.97
CA PRO A 132 -0.54 -5.51 -22.30
C PRO A 132 0.38 -5.89 -21.13
N LEU A 133 1.31 -4.99 -20.82
CA LEU A 133 2.20 -5.11 -19.67
C LEU A 133 1.90 -3.99 -18.68
N LEU A 134 1.71 -4.32 -17.41
CA LEU A 134 1.63 -3.36 -16.30
C LEU A 134 2.89 -3.46 -15.42
N THR A 135 3.48 -2.33 -15.06
CA THR A 135 4.71 -2.30 -14.26
C THR A 135 4.78 -1.09 -13.34
N ASP A 136 5.48 -1.24 -12.21
CA ASP A 136 5.85 -0.17 -11.28
C ASP A 136 7.32 0.25 -11.40
N SER A 137 8.04 -0.28 -12.39
CA SER A 137 9.47 -0.11 -12.53
C SER A 137 9.86 1.33 -12.77
N GLN A 138 10.88 1.77 -12.03
CA GLN A 138 11.55 3.03 -12.25
C GLN A 138 13.07 2.87 -12.31
N PRO A 139 13.77 3.73 -13.09
CA PRO A 139 13.22 4.83 -13.89
C PRO A 139 12.51 4.37 -15.18
N LEU A 140 11.61 5.20 -15.72
CA LEU A 140 11.03 4.97 -17.04
C LEU A 140 12.14 4.85 -18.10
N SER A 141 12.10 3.77 -18.88
CA SER A 141 13.14 3.46 -19.86
C SER A 141 12.70 3.77 -21.29
N LYS A 142 13.66 4.06 -22.17
CA LYS A 142 13.39 4.21 -23.61
C LYS A 142 12.73 2.95 -24.20
N GLN A 143 13.08 1.78 -23.68
CA GLN A 143 12.53 0.49 -24.11
C GLN A 143 11.02 0.40 -23.83
N MET A 144 10.53 1.05 -22.78
CA MET A 144 9.08 1.16 -22.53
C MET A 144 8.41 2.07 -23.57
N ALA A 145 9.00 3.22 -23.86
CA ALA A 145 8.41 4.22 -24.76
C ALA A 145 8.32 3.79 -26.22
N VAL A 146 9.12 2.81 -26.65
CA VAL A 146 9.14 2.31 -28.04
C VAL A 146 8.69 0.85 -28.17
N ASN A 147 8.18 0.25 -27.09
CA ASN A 147 7.73 -1.14 -27.13
C ASN A 147 6.52 -1.30 -28.05
N LYS A 148 6.43 -2.45 -28.73
CA LYS A 148 5.28 -2.79 -29.56
C LYS A 148 4.07 -3.19 -28.72
N ARG A 149 4.28 -3.76 -27.53
CA ARG A 149 3.21 -4.11 -26.61
C ARG A 149 2.74 -2.84 -25.88
N PRO A 150 1.42 -2.69 -25.62
CA PRO A 150 0.94 -1.63 -24.74
C PRO A 150 1.54 -1.78 -23.34
N ILE A 151 2.14 -0.71 -22.82
CA ILE A 151 2.68 -0.69 -21.45
C ILE A 151 1.89 0.33 -20.63
N PHE A 152 1.41 -0.14 -19.49
CA PHE A 152 0.84 0.69 -18.44
C PHE A 152 1.87 0.81 -17.30
N HIS A 153 2.07 2.03 -16.81
CA HIS A 153 3.00 2.29 -15.72
C HIS A 153 2.28 2.86 -14.51
N TYR A 154 2.38 2.12 -13.40
CA TYR A 154 1.79 2.44 -12.10
C TYR A 154 2.92 2.59 -11.09
N PRO A 155 3.35 3.82 -10.73
CA PRO A 155 4.49 4.00 -9.85
C PRO A 155 4.11 3.73 -8.38
N ILE A 156 4.74 2.73 -7.75
CA ILE A 156 4.70 2.55 -6.28
C ILE A 156 5.80 3.43 -5.67
N VAL A 157 5.58 4.74 -5.71
CA VAL A 157 6.53 5.71 -5.15
C VAL A 157 5.99 6.36 -3.89
N PRO A 158 6.87 6.60 -2.90
CA PRO A 158 6.54 7.47 -1.79
C PRO A 158 6.61 8.94 -2.18
N ASP A 159 6.04 9.80 -1.33
CA ASP A 159 6.13 11.25 -1.45
C ASP A 159 6.97 11.80 -0.29
N VAL A 160 8.23 12.13 -0.59
CA VAL A 160 9.18 12.64 0.41
C VAL A 160 8.78 14.04 0.85
N GLY A 161 8.28 14.85 -0.09
CA GLY A 161 7.85 16.22 0.16
C GLY A 161 6.67 16.30 1.10
N ALA A 162 5.67 15.43 0.93
CA ALA A 162 4.51 15.31 1.82
C ALA A 162 4.95 14.89 3.24
N THR A 163 5.84 13.91 3.36
CA THR A 163 6.35 13.48 4.66
C THR A 163 7.14 14.59 5.36
N VAL A 164 8.02 15.29 4.64
CA VAL A 164 8.78 16.42 5.22
C VAL A 164 7.85 17.57 5.60
N LYS A 165 6.82 17.86 4.80
CA LYS A 165 5.81 18.87 5.15
C LYS A 165 5.13 18.57 6.49
N GLU A 166 4.68 17.32 6.69
CA GLU A 166 4.08 16.91 7.96
C GLU A 166 5.10 16.93 9.10
N ALA A 167 6.32 16.42 8.87
CA ALA A 167 7.38 16.43 9.87
C ALA A 167 7.69 17.87 10.36
N MET A 168 7.71 18.85 9.46
CA MET A 168 7.92 20.26 9.81
C MET A 168 6.77 20.86 10.62
N GLN A 169 5.53 20.46 10.35
CA GLN A 169 4.37 20.87 11.14
C GLN A 169 4.43 20.31 12.56
N LEU A 170 4.86 19.06 12.70
CA LEU A 170 4.95 18.36 13.99
C LEU A 170 6.18 18.77 14.80
N MET A 171 7.29 19.07 14.12
CA MET A 171 8.60 19.35 14.70
C MET A 171 9.14 20.69 14.16
N PRO A 172 8.58 21.84 14.58
CA PRO A 172 8.91 23.16 14.01
C PRO A 172 10.35 23.63 14.28
N ARG A 173 11.09 22.95 15.18
CA ARG A 173 12.50 23.22 15.47
C ARG A 173 13.46 22.50 14.52
N THR A 174 12.96 21.65 13.63
CA THR A 174 13.76 20.90 12.68
C THR A 174 14.52 21.86 11.75
N ARG A 175 15.82 21.61 11.61
CA ARG A 175 16.72 22.31 10.68
C ARG A 175 17.37 21.37 9.69
N ARG A 176 17.46 20.08 10.03
CA ARG A 176 18.18 19.08 9.24
C ARG A 176 17.27 17.89 8.92
N ILE A 177 17.21 17.52 7.64
CA ILE A 177 16.58 16.30 7.17
C ILE A 177 17.69 15.37 6.71
N VAL A 178 17.77 14.18 7.31
CA VAL A 178 18.78 13.17 6.95
C VAL A 178 18.08 11.99 6.29
N ILE A 179 18.54 11.60 5.11
CA ILE A 179 17.95 10.53 4.31
C ILE A 179 19.03 9.45 4.08
N PRO A 180 18.92 8.29 4.75
CA PRO A 180 19.73 7.12 4.42
C PRO A 180 19.48 6.73 2.97
N GLY A 181 20.52 6.30 2.26
CA GLY A 181 20.43 6.07 0.82
C GLY A 181 21.43 5.06 0.31
N GLY A 182 21.16 4.51 -0.87
CA GLY A 182 22.01 3.53 -1.54
C GLY A 182 22.48 3.98 -2.93
N VAL A 183 23.22 3.10 -3.59
CA VAL A 183 23.83 3.31 -4.92
C VAL A 183 23.35 2.30 -5.96
N SER A 184 22.26 1.56 -5.72
CA SER A 184 21.61 0.85 -6.84
C SER A 184 20.96 1.85 -7.80
N GLU A 185 20.56 1.38 -8.99
CA GLU A 185 19.85 2.24 -9.94
C GLU A 185 18.52 2.75 -9.37
N ALA A 186 17.78 1.89 -8.69
CA ALA A 186 16.55 2.23 -7.98
C ALA A 186 16.80 3.26 -6.87
N ASP A 187 17.85 3.07 -6.06
CA ASP A 187 18.19 4.03 -4.98
C ASP A 187 18.52 5.41 -5.56
N ARG A 188 19.28 5.48 -6.66
CA ARG A 188 19.59 6.75 -7.34
C ARG A 188 18.36 7.39 -7.99
N ALA A 189 17.44 6.59 -8.53
CA ALA A 189 16.20 7.09 -9.10
C ALA A 189 15.32 7.71 -8.01
N PHE A 190 15.16 7.02 -6.89
CA PHE A 190 14.48 7.53 -5.71
C PHE A 190 15.13 8.82 -5.20
N GLN A 191 16.47 8.88 -5.08
CA GLN A 191 17.16 10.09 -4.63
C GLN A 191 16.88 11.29 -5.54
N ARG A 192 16.97 11.12 -6.87
CA ARG A 192 16.67 12.21 -7.82
C ARG A 192 15.23 12.73 -7.64
N GLN A 193 14.27 11.83 -7.42
CA GLN A 193 12.90 12.24 -7.16
C GLN A 193 12.78 12.97 -5.81
N ALA A 194 13.42 12.47 -4.76
CA ALA A 194 13.45 13.12 -3.46
C ALA A 194 14.08 14.52 -3.51
N GLU A 195 15.12 14.73 -4.31
CA GLU A 195 15.73 16.06 -4.54
C GLU A 195 14.73 17.03 -5.19
N VAL A 196 13.90 16.56 -6.13
CA VAL A 196 12.83 17.36 -6.75
C VAL A 196 11.75 17.68 -5.72
N ASP A 197 11.28 16.69 -4.97
CA ASP A 197 10.21 16.85 -3.97
C ASP A 197 10.63 17.79 -2.82
N LEU A 198 11.93 17.82 -2.50
CA LEU A 198 12.51 18.63 -1.43
C LEU A 198 13.00 20.00 -1.88
N ALA A 199 13.03 20.29 -3.17
CA ALA A 199 13.44 21.59 -3.70
C ALA A 199 12.75 22.79 -3.02
N PRO A 200 11.43 22.76 -2.71
CA PRO A 200 10.76 23.85 -1.99
C PRO A 200 11.31 24.12 -0.57
N TRP A 201 11.97 23.13 0.04
CA TRP A 201 12.41 23.17 1.44
C TRP A 201 13.88 23.56 1.61
N LEU A 202 14.68 23.54 0.55
CA LEU A 202 16.14 23.77 0.62
C LEU A 202 16.55 25.16 1.14
N ARG A 203 15.63 26.14 1.15
CA ARG A 203 15.88 27.46 1.77
C ARG A 203 15.72 27.46 3.29
N GLN A 204 15.02 26.48 3.85
CA GLN A 204 14.66 26.42 5.28
C GLN A 204 15.37 25.27 5.99
N LEU A 205 15.77 24.24 5.25
CA LEU A 205 16.31 22.99 5.77
C LEU A 205 17.63 22.64 5.07
N GLN A 206 18.55 22.10 5.87
CA GLN A 206 19.68 21.36 5.34
C GLN A 206 19.22 19.91 5.08
N VAL A 207 19.25 19.49 3.81
CA VAL A 207 18.93 18.13 3.41
C VAL A 207 20.21 17.37 3.14
N GLU A 208 20.38 16.22 3.77
CA GLU A 208 21.58 15.39 3.69
C GLU A 208 21.22 13.98 3.23
N PHE A 209 21.67 13.62 2.03
CA PHE A 209 21.60 12.25 1.53
C PHE A 209 22.90 11.51 1.86
N LEU A 210 22.79 10.30 2.40
CA LEU A 210 23.94 9.54 2.89
C LEU A 210 24.44 8.45 1.93
N GLN A 211 24.02 8.47 0.66
CA GLN A 211 24.27 7.42 -0.33
C GLN A 211 25.76 7.14 -0.61
N ASN A 212 26.63 8.11 -0.36
CA ASN A 212 28.08 7.98 -0.56
C ASN A 212 28.80 7.34 0.63
N MET A 213 28.06 6.90 1.65
CA MET A 213 28.56 6.19 2.82
C MET A 213 28.20 4.70 2.74
N SER A 214 29.05 3.84 3.29
CA SER A 214 28.68 2.45 3.61
C SER A 214 27.55 2.42 4.64
N TRP A 215 26.77 1.34 4.68
CA TRP A 215 25.65 1.22 5.62
C TRP A 215 26.09 1.40 7.07
N ALA A 216 27.24 0.82 7.44
CA ALA A 216 27.84 0.98 8.76
C ALA A 216 28.24 2.43 9.08
N GLU A 217 28.70 3.19 8.08
CA GLU A 217 28.97 4.63 8.23
C GLU A 217 27.68 5.43 8.40
N GLN A 218 26.62 5.12 7.64
CA GLN A 218 25.31 5.77 7.77
C GLN A 218 24.73 5.59 9.17
N MET A 219 24.77 4.37 9.73
CA MET A 219 24.27 4.12 11.09
C MET A 219 25.07 4.86 12.16
N ARG A 220 26.40 4.92 12.03
CA ARG A 220 27.25 5.72 12.93
C ARG A 220 26.95 7.21 12.82
N TYR A 221 26.68 7.71 11.62
CA TYR A 221 26.29 9.10 11.41
C TYR A 221 24.94 9.42 12.09
N ILE A 222 23.94 8.58 11.84
CA ILE A 222 22.58 8.73 12.37
C ILE A 222 22.55 8.67 13.91
N ALA A 223 23.39 7.82 14.52
CA ALA A 223 23.47 7.71 15.98
C ALA A 223 24.00 8.97 16.68
N ASN A 224 24.65 9.87 15.95
CA ASN A 224 25.27 11.09 16.49
C ASN A 224 24.56 12.38 16.03
N LEU A 225 23.32 12.28 15.57
CA LEU A 225 22.55 13.45 15.14
C LEU A 225 22.17 14.34 16.33
N THR A 226 22.09 15.64 16.04
CA THR A 226 21.66 16.66 17.00
C THR A 226 20.12 16.73 17.06
N PRO A 227 19.52 17.20 18.17
CA PRO A 227 18.05 17.18 18.34
C PRO A 227 17.24 18.05 17.36
N ASP A 228 17.88 18.88 16.56
CA ASP A 228 17.29 19.66 15.46
C ASP A 228 17.21 18.90 14.13
N ALA A 229 17.63 17.63 14.10
CA ALA A 229 17.52 16.75 12.96
C ALA A 229 16.33 15.80 13.07
N VAL A 230 15.80 15.41 11.92
CA VAL A 230 14.93 14.22 11.78
C VAL A 230 15.48 13.34 10.67
N VAL A 231 15.22 12.05 10.77
CA VAL A 231 15.58 11.08 9.73
C VAL A 231 14.33 10.72 8.95
N VAL A 232 14.42 10.69 7.62
CA VAL A 232 13.35 10.16 6.76
C VAL A 232 13.86 8.88 6.12
N THR A 233 13.37 7.74 6.59
CA THR A 233 13.76 6.43 6.05
C THR A 233 12.93 6.09 4.82
N GLY A 234 13.62 5.78 3.74
CA GLY A 234 13.05 5.53 2.42
C GLY A 234 13.58 4.26 1.78
N MET A 235 13.65 4.25 0.45
CA MET A 235 14.19 3.11 -0.30
C MET A 235 15.70 2.92 -0.04
N PHE A 236 16.08 1.68 0.19
CA PHE A 236 17.48 1.25 0.27
C PHE A 236 17.60 -0.17 -0.25
N ASN A 237 18.60 -0.42 -1.11
CA ASN A 237 18.88 -1.73 -1.65
C ASN A 237 20.34 -2.13 -1.55
N ARG A 238 21.28 -1.20 -1.84
CA ARG A 238 22.72 -1.48 -1.83
C ARG A 238 23.53 -0.24 -1.45
N ASP A 239 24.45 -0.35 -0.50
CA ASP A 239 25.38 0.75 -0.18
C ASP A 239 26.56 0.86 -1.17
N ARG A 240 27.43 1.83 -0.94
CA ARG A 240 28.67 2.05 -1.68
C ARG A 240 29.60 0.82 -1.72
N ASP A 241 29.66 0.06 -0.64
CA ASP A 241 30.60 -1.06 -0.48
C ASP A 241 30.02 -2.38 -1.02
N GLY A 242 28.79 -2.35 -1.55
CA GLY A 242 28.10 -3.49 -2.14
C GLY A 242 27.26 -4.29 -1.15
N TYR A 243 27.15 -3.85 0.10
CA TYR A 243 26.27 -4.45 1.10
C TYR A 243 24.81 -4.27 0.69
N THR A 244 24.08 -5.37 0.58
CA THR A 244 22.67 -5.36 0.20
C THR A 244 21.78 -5.62 1.41
N LEU A 245 20.69 -4.87 1.51
CA LEU A 245 19.76 -4.97 2.62
C LEU A 245 18.34 -4.70 2.10
N PRO A 246 17.31 -5.49 2.49
CA PRO A 246 15.94 -5.14 2.20
C PRO A 246 15.57 -3.78 2.82
N THR A 247 14.76 -2.99 2.12
CA THR A 247 14.35 -1.65 2.56
C THR A 247 13.73 -1.63 3.96
N ILE A 248 12.93 -2.63 4.31
CA ILE A 248 12.33 -2.73 5.65
C ILE A 248 13.38 -2.94 6.74
N ASP A 249 14.41 -3.74 6.48
CA ASP A 249 15.47 -3.99 7.44
C ASP A 249 16.39 -2.78 7.58
N ALA A 250 16.64 -2.06 6.47
CA ALA A 250 17.33 -0.78 6.49
C ALA A 250 16.59 0.26 7.36
N ALA A 251 15.26 0.31 7.26
CA ALA A 251 14.44 1.17 8.10
C ALA A 251 14.51 0.75 9.58
N ARG A 252 14.47 -0.55 9.89
CA ARG A 252 14.62 -1.08 11.27
C ARG A 252 15.98 -0.76 11.88
N ASP A 253 17.05 -0.94 11.12
CA ASP A 253 18.41 -0.55 11.51
C ASP A 253 18.49 0.95 11.81
N THR A 254 17.92 1.78 10.92
CA THR A 254 17.86 3.23 11.08
C THR A 254 17.15 3.63 12.36
N MET A 255 15.97 3.05 12.64
CA MET A 255 15.22 3.31 13.87
C MET A 255 15.97 2.88 15.14
N ARG A 256 16.73 1.79 15.08
CA ARG A 256 17.56 1.32 16.21
C ARG A 256 18.75 2.23 16.47
N ALA A 257 19.38 2.77 15.42
CA ALA A 257 20.53 3.65 15.54
C ALA A 257 20.15 5.08 15.94
N ALA A 258 19.00 5.58 15.47
CA ALA A 258 18.62 6.98 15.61
C ALA A 258 18.34 7.40 17.06
N ASN A 259 18.94 8.50 17.47
CA ASN A 259 18.65 9.23 18.71
C ASN A 259 17.65 10.39 18.49
N VAL A 260 17.13 10.54 17.28
CA VAL A 260 16.18 11.57 16.83
C VAL A 260 14.91 10.93 16.21
N PRO A 261 13.81 11.67 16.00
CA PRO A 261 12.62 11.15 15.35
C PRO A 261 12.92 10.58 13.95
N VAL A 262 12.40 9.38 13.67
CA VAL A 262 12.49 8.73 12.35
C VAL A 262 11.11 8.67 11.71
N PHE A 263 10.94 9.35 10.59
CA PHE A 263 9.75 9.30 9.74
C PHE A 263 9.94 8.25 8.65
N SER A 264 8.85 7.59 8.26
CA SER A 264 8.86 6.55 7.22
C SER A 264 8.15 7.05 5.97
N LEU A 265 8.60 6.54 4.83
CA LEU A 265 7.95 6.71 3.54
C LEU A 265 6.98 5.57 3.17
N PHE A 266 7.06 4.44 3.90
CA PHE A 266 6.20 3.28 3.69
C PHE A 266 5.52 2.87 5.01
N ASP A 267 4.34 2.27 4.89
CA ASP A 267 3.55 1.78 6.02
C ASP A 267 4.21 0.64 6.80
N THR A 268 5.06 -0.15 6.14
CA THR A 268 5.70 -1.38 6.66
C THR A 268 6.42 -1.28 8.01
N VAL A 269 6.85 -0.09 8.44
CA VAL A 269 7.55 0.12 9.72
C VAL A 269 6.81 1.06 10.68
N VAL A 270 5.62 1.53 10.29
CA VAL A 270 4.76 2.30 11.19
C VAL A 270 4.11 1.33 12.16
N GLY A 271 4.34 1.53 13.46
CA GLY A 271 3.99 0.57 14.50
C GLY A 271 5.18 -0.23 15.04
N GLU A 272 6.34 -0.18 14.38
CA GLU A 272 7.57 -0.87 14.77
C GLU A 272 8.66 0.07 15.34
N GLY A 273 8.39 1.38 15.42
CA GLY A 273 9.32 2.38 15.95
C GLY A 273 9.39 3.67 15.14
N ALA A 274 8.86 3.68 13.91
CA ALA A 274 8.80 4.91 13.13
C ALA A 274 7.73 5.82 13.73
N VAL A 275 7.99 7.13 13.72
CA VAL A 275 7.01 8.14 14.15
C VAL A 275 5.75 8.03 13.28
N GLY A 276 5.96 7.88 11.97
CA GLY A 276 4.92 7.92 10.97
C GLY A 276 5.40 8.68 9.73
N GLY A 277 4.44 9.13 8.94
CA GLY A 277 4.68 9.98 7.78
C GLY A 277 3.49 9.97 6.83
N ALA A 278 3.66 10.66 5.71
CA ALA A 278 2.78 10.54 4.56
C ALA A 278 3.24 9.31 3.76
N VAL A 279 2.79 8.14 4.19
CA VAL A 279 3.32 6.85 3.75
C VAL A 279 2.62 6.33 2.50
N ARG A 280 3.38 5.65 1.64
CA ARG A 280 2.82 4.76 0.63
C ARG A 280 2.40 3.45 1.29
N ASN A 281 1.10 3.13 1.22
CA ASN A 281 0.57 1.87 1.73
C ASN A 281 0.73 0.77 0.68
N LEU A 282 1.52 -0.26 0.99
CA LEU A 282 1.87 -1.31 0.03
C LEU A 282 0.70 -2.27 -0.24
N GLN A 283 -0.13 -2.56 0.76
CA GLN A 283 -1.34 -3.37 0.58
C GLN A 283 -2.31 -2.66 -0.38
N GLN A 284 -2.57 -1.37 -0.13
CA GLN A 284 -3.38 -0.53 -1.00
C GLN A 284 -2.77 -0.44 -2.41
N SER A 285 -1.43 -0.42 -2.50
CA SER A 285 -0.76 -0.41 -3.79
C SER A 285 -1.05 -1.67 -4.62
N GLY A 286 -1.12 -2.84 -3.97
CA GLY A 286 -1.51 -4.10 -4.62
C GLY A 286 -2.98 -4.13 -5.04
N VAL A 287 -3.88 -3.55 -4.23
CA VAL A 287 -5.30 -3.39 -4.60
C VAL A 287 -5.45 -2.51 -5.85
N GLU A 288 -4.78 -1.36 -5.88
CA GLU A 288 -4.78 -0.43 -7.02
C GLU A 288 -4.20 -1.08 -8.29
N LEU A 289 -3.11 -1.85 -8.18
CA LEU A 289 -2.58 -2.65 -9.31
C LEU A 289 -3.64 -3.60 -9.88
N ALA A 290 -4.34 -4.33 -9.01
CA ALA A 290 -5.39 -5.26 -9.43
C ALA A 290 -6.59 -4.52 -10.07
N ASP A 291 -6.98 -3.37 -9.53
CA ASP A 291 -8.03 -2.53 -10.10
C ASP A 291 -7.64 -2.02 -11.50
N HIS A 292 -6.38 -1.63 -11.71
CA HIS A 292 -5.87 -1.29 -13.04
C HIS A 292 -5.89 -2.48 -13.98
N VAL A 293 -5.48 -3.67 -13.53
CA VAL A 293 -5.59 -4.90 -14.34
C VAL A 293 -7.03 -5.13 -14.79
N MET A 294 -8.00 -5.06 -13.87
CA MET A 294 -9.42 -5.25 -14.20
C MET A 294 -9.92 -4.18 -15.18
N ALA A 295 -9.52 -2.92 -15.00
CA ALA A 295 -9.90 -1.83 -15.90
C ALA A 295 -9.30 -1.98 -17.31
N ILE A 296 -8.04 -2.43 -17.42
CA ILE A 296 -7.36 -2.73 -18.69
C ILE A 296 -8.05 -3.89 -19.39
N LEU A 297 -8.29 -5.01 -18.69
CA LEU A 297 -8.93 -6.20 -19.24
C LEU A 297 -10.38 -5.94 -19.70
N ALA A 298 -11.11 -5.08 -18.98
CA ALA A 298 -12.46 -4.66 -19.36
C ALA A 298 -12.49 -3.61 -20.49
N GLY A 299 -11.33 -3.17 -21.01
CA GLY A 299 -11.23 -2.12 -22.03
C GLY A 299 -11.62 -0.72 -21.53
N LYS A 300 -11.79 -0.54 -20.23
CA LYS A 300 -12.11 0.76 -19.60
C LYS A 300 -10.88 1.66 -19.49
N GLN A 301 -9.68 1.07 -19.56
CA GLN A 301 -8.40 1.76 -19.53
C GLN A 301 -7.64 1.51 -20.84
N LEU A 302 -7.72 2.47 -21.75
CA LEU A 302 -7.13 2.37 -23.09
C LEU A 302 -5.68 2.82 -23.08
N ALA A 303 -4.83 2.15 -23.85
CA ALA A 303 -3.48 2.60 -24.11
C ALA A 303 -3.52 3.82 -25.04
N ALA A 304 -3.12 4.98 -24.53
CA ALA A 304 -3.07 6.22 -25.32
C ALA A 304 -1.77 6.33 -26.14
N ALA A 305 -0.72 5.63 -25.70
CA ALA A 305 0.59 5.53 -26.35
C ALA A 305 1.23 4.17 -26.00
N ALA A 306 2.44 3.92 -26.53
CA ALA A 306 3.23 2.75 -26.16
C ALA A 306 3.46 2.65 -24.64
N LEU A 307 3.62 3.79 -23.98
CA LEU A 307 3.67 3.92 -22.53
C LEU A 307 2.51 4.81 -22.08
N THR A 308 1.64 4.28 -21.22
CA THR A 308 0.51 4.98 -20.62
C THR A 308 0.69 4.99 -19.10
N GLU A 309 0.83 6.17 -18.50
CA GLU A 309 0.84 6.29 -17.04
C GLU A 309 -0.57 6.11 -16.48
N VAL A 310 -0.66 5.42 -15.35
CA VAL A 310 -1.92 5.19 -14.64
C VAL A 310 -1.83 5.80 -13.24
N PRO A 311 -2.93 6.41 -12.74
CA PRO A 311 -2.87 7.19 -11.51
C PRO A 311 -2.60 6.29 -10.30
N ALA A 312 -1.62 6.67 -9.49
CA ALA A 312 -1.46 6.12 -8.14
C ALA A 312 -2.37 6.86 -7.15
N GLY A 313 -2.92 6.13 -6.18
CA GLY A 313 -3.65 6.72 -5.06
C GLY A 313 -2.77 7.66 -4.24
N PRO A 314 -3.37 8.53 -3.39
CA PRO A 314 -2.59 9.42 -2.53
C PRO A 314 -1.82 8.64 -1.46
N VAL A 315 -0.71 9.22 -1.00
CA VAL A 315 -0.07 8.79 0.27
C VAL A 315 -1.02 9.02 1.44
N GLN A 316 -0.88 8.20 2.48
CA GLN A 316 -1.74 8.26 3.66
C GLN A 316 -0.95 8.78 4.84
N SER A 317 -1.52 9.76 5.54
CA SER A 317 -0.96 10.24 6.81
C SER A 317 -1.18 9.13 7.87
N MET A 318 -0.11 8.45 8.28
CA MET A 318 -0.17 7.33 9.24
C MET A 318 0.94 7.42 10.29
N TYR A 319 0.57 7.28 11.56
CA TYR A 319 1.45 7.56 12.70
C TYR A 319 1.34 6.52 13.82
N ASP A 320 2.45 6.25 14.51
CA ASP A 320 2.47 5.41 15.71
C ASP A 320 2.22 6.24 16.96
N TRP A 321 1.11 5.96 17.65
CA TRP A 321 0.71 6.66 18.86
C TRP A 321 1.80 6.65 19.95
N ARG A 322 2.51 5.53 20.12
CA ARG A 322 3.58 5.40 21.13
C ARG A 322 4.73 6.36 20.84
N GLN A 323 5.01 6.58 19.56
CA GLN A 323 6.08 7.47 19.13
C GLN A 323 5.65 8.93 19.22
N LEU A 324 4.37 9.25 18.97
CA LEU A 324 3.84 10.58 19.24
C LEU A 324 4.00 10.94 20.72
N GLU A 325 3.66 10.03 21.63
CA GLU A 325 3.85 10.23 23.08
C GLU A 325 5.33 10.37 23.45
N ARG A 326 6.19 9.48 22.94
CA ARG A 326 7.64 9.50 23.19
C ARG A 326 8.29 10.82 22.79
N TRP A 327 7.91 11.37 21.64
CA TRP A 327 8.47 12.60 21.09
C TRP A 327 7.68 13.85 21.46
N LYS A 328 6.62 13.71 22.28
CA LYS A 328 5.74 14.81 22.73
C LYS A 328 5.13 15.58 21.55
N ILE A 329 4.75 14.85 20.49
CA ILE A 329 4.08 15.40 19.31
C ILE A 329 2.58 15.46 19.60
N ASP A 330 1.97 16.63 19.35
CA ASP A 330 0.53 16.82 19.54
C ASP A 330 -0.26 16.16 18.40
N PRO A 331 -1.07 15.11 18.67
CA PRO A 331 -1.87 14.45 17.65
C PRO A 331 -2.95 15.36 17.04
N SER A 332 -3.32 16.48 17.68
CA SER A 332 -4.34 17.40 17.12
C SER A 332 -3.85 18.12 15.86
N LEU A 333 -2.54 18.13 15.62
CA LEU A 333 -1.94 18.65 14.38
C LEU A 333 -2.20 17.73 13.16
N LEU A 334 -2.71 16.52 13.40
CA LEU A 334 -2.94 15.48 12.39
C LEU A 334 -4.41 15.03 12.36
N PRO A 335 -5.36 15.90 11.98
CA PRO A 335 -6.80 15.60 12.09
C PRO A 335 -7.30 14.49 11.15
N ALA A 336 -6.62 14.28 10.02
CA ALA A 336 -6.98 13.26 9.03
C ALA A 336 -6.05 12.03 9.06
N ALA A 337 -5.15 11.94 10.04
CA ALA A 337 -4.21 10.83 10.12
C ALA A 337 -4.85 9.58 10.72
N SER A 338 -4.35 8.44 10.26
CA SER A 338 -4.58 7.15 10.88
C SER A 338 -3.52 6.90 11.96
N PHE A 339 -3.95 6.32 13.10
CA PHE A 339 -3.08 6.06 14.24
C PHE A 339 -3.00 4.56 14.51
N VAL A 340 -1.80 4.00 14.48
CA VAL A 340 -1.53 2.63 14.94
C VAL A 340 -1.11 2.67 16.41
N ASN A 341 -1.28 1.53 17.11
CA ASN A 341 -0.96 1.39 18.54
C ASN A 341 -1.65 2.40 19.48
N ARG A 342 -2.73 3.07 19.03
CA ARG A 342 -3.51 3.97 19.87
C ARG A 342 -4.22 3.16 20.97
N PRO A 343 -4.03 3.49 22.26
CA PRO A 343 -4.74 2.79 23.32
C PRO A 343 -6.25 2.95 23.13
N PRO A 344 -7.05 1.90 23.38
CA PRO A 344 -8.50 2.00 23.31
C PRO A 344 -8.96 3.09 24.28
N SER A 345 -9.87 3.95 23.83
CA SER A 345 -10.46 4.96 24.71
C SER A 345 -11.14 4.30 25.92
N LEU A 346 -11.26 5.01 27.05
CA LEU A 346 -12.01 4.51 28.22
C LEU A 346 -13.43 4.05 27.85
N TRP A 347 -14.05 4.74 26.90
CA TRP A 347 -15.33 4.32 26.33
C TRP A 347 -15.24 2.99 25.58
N GLN A 348 -14.25 2.80 24.70
CA GLN A 348 -14.05 1.53 23.99
C GLN A 348 -13.68 0.39 24.94
N ALA A 349 -12.86 0.66 25.95
CA ALA A 349 -12.40 -0.34 26.92
C ALA A 349 -13.47 -0.72 27.96
N TYR A 350 -14.28 0.26 28.40
CA TYR A 350 -15.20 0.10 29.53
C TYR A 350 -16.66 0.41 29.18
N ARG A 351 -17.08 0.33 27.91
CA ARG A 351 -18.45 0.63 27.46
C ARG A 351 -19.50 -0.08 28.33
N GLY A 352 -19.32 -1.38 28.57
CA GLY A 352 -20.22 -2.18 29.39
C GLY A 352 -20.27 -1.72 30.85
N ALA A 353 -19.11 -1.41 31.45
CA ALA A 353 -19.03 -0.93 32.83
C ALA A 353 -19.62 0.48 32.98
N MET A 354 -19.38 1.39 32.02
CA MET A 354 -19.99 2.72 31.99
C MET A 354 -21.52 2.64 31.84
N LEU A 355 -22.01 1.81 30.91
CA LEU A 355 -23.46 1.61 30.75
C LEU A 355 -24.10 0.99 31.99
N GLY A 356 -23.42 0.02 32.63
CA GLY A 356 -23.85 -0.57 33.89
C GLY A 356 -23.89 0.46 35.03
N ALA A 357 -22.85 1.28 35.17
CA ALA A 357 -22.82 2.35 36.16
C ALA A 357 -23.94 3.38 35.92
N ILE A 358 -24.17 3.79 34.67
CA ILE A 358 -25.27 4.69 34.29
C ILE A 358 -26.62 4.07 34.63
N ALA A 359 -26.82 2.78 34.36
CA ALA A 359 -28.06 2.06 34.69
C ALA A 359 -28.30 2.01 36.21
N ILE A 360 -27.25 1.75 37.00
CA ILE A 360 -27.33 1.77 38.47
C ILE A 360 -27.66 3.19 38.97
N ILE A 361 -27.00 4.22 38.45
CA ILE A 361 -27.27 5.62 38.81
C ILE A 361 -28.72 5.99 38.46
N ALA A 362 -29.20 5.60 37.28
CA ALA A 362 -30.58 5.85 36.86
C ALA A 362 -31.60 5.11 37.74
N LEU A 363 -31.31 3.87 38.12
CA LEU A 363 -32.15 3.08 39.03
C LEU A 363 -32.20 3.72 40.42
N LEU A 364 -31.05 4.13 40.97
CA LEU A 364 -30.97 4.82 42.25
C LEU A 364 -31.71 6.17 42.22
N ALA A 365 -31.54 6.95 41.14
CA ALA A 365 -32.26 8.20 40.96
C ALA A 365 -33.79 7.98 40.87
N GLY A 366 -34.23 6.94 40.15
CA GLY A 366 -35.63 6.54 40.09
C GLY A 366 -36.18 6.14 41.46
N LEU A 367 -35.43 5.36 42.24
CA LEU A 367 -35.82 4.97 43.60
C LEU A 367 -35.98 6.20 44.51
N VAL A 368 -35.04 7.15 44.44
CA VAL A 368 -35.10 8.41 45.21
C VAL A 368 -36.33 9.23 44.81
N LEU A 369 -36.63 9.35 43.52
CA LEU A 369 -37.82 10.07 43.03
C LEU A 369 -39.12 9.42 43.53
N VAL A 370 -39.20 8.09 43.52
CA VAL A 370 -40.34 7.35 44.07
C VAL A 370 -40.50 7.64 45.56
N LEU A 371 -39.39 7.56 46.32
CA LEU A 371 -39.40 7.85 47.77
C LEU A 371 -39.89 9.27 48.08
N LEU A 372 -39.38 10.27 47.34
CA LEU A 372 -39.77 11.67 47.47
C LEU A 372 -41.25 11.88 47.12
N SER A 373 -41.77 11.20 46.09
CA SER A 373 -43.17 11.29 45.70
C SER A 373 -44.11 10.70 46.77
N HIS A 374 -43.69 9.62 47.44
CA HIS A 374 -44.45 9.02 48.53
C HIS A 374 -44.46 9.93 49.77
N TRP A 375 -43.32 10.52 50.11
CA TRP A 375 -43.21 11.49 51.21
C TRP A 375 -44.10 12.72 51.00
N ARG A 376 -44.10 13.29 49.79
CA ARG A 376 -44.97 14.43 49.42
C ARG A 376 -46.47 14.13 49.40
N ARG A 377 -46.86 12.86 49.29
CA ARG A 377 -48.27 12.42 49.35
C ARG A 377 -48.71 12.06 50.77
N SER A 378 -47.76 11.87 51.69
CA SER A 378 -48.00 11.47 53.08
C SER A 378 -47.86 12.63 54.07
N ALA A 379 -47.31 13.75 53.63
CA ALA A 379 -47.35 15.06 54.29
C ALA A 379 -48.45 15.90 53.66
#